data_AF-A0A1M7GEV1-F1
#
_entry.id   AF-A0A1M7GEV1-F1
#
_cell.length_a   1.000
_cell.length_b   1.000
_cell.length_c   1.000
_cell.angle_alpha   90.00
_cell.angle_beta   90.00
_cell.angle_gamma   90.00
#
_symmetry.space_group_name_H-M   'P 1'
#
loop_
_entity.id
_entity.type
_entity.pdbx_description
1 polymer ?
#
loop_
_entity_poly.entity_id
_entity_poly.type
_entity_poly.pdbx_seq_one_letter_code
_entity_poly.pdbx_strand_id
1 'polypeptide(L)'
;MVLKRFKKPLIVIALFTSGFLIYCLWFSLKTHFYYAAVEQKKKHDSLAKSQGLLAVYNPDIKIDQSSLRLEDFPDADPHPYYIIENSISRQSHLPDLDVDTFQTISSKKNIAFYGDTFINNSQFKLAKINCNISFNTCKLAYSDVNDSTTEYSGFEIQQISFTKELAFVNNDIYNDLSISSCQFNAPVSFLQNRFYGGNLFFNGSYFTSGVNLSDIVFKPQPHDKPSPLLLFVEFNQDTIKGKLDISHLNFGKTEIKTVTFYQTAIDSIDVSSDNLVDTLYLQRENIQLIAQKQWWVRNHFFSFIFSPFFDTLSFPKTKINLTDLDIKKAAIDYSLFQLYFKDSVNVNKKSAVYVGLLDKYAKNGETENYKLVDIDYHNFQGGFFSFFSKYWWNYGYSKWLIFIWCLFFIGVFSLINYLLLPKIYYTYPLLHINNYHHWVIRHQTFSKKNKKNLRYFTCLIYTCILFFGIKLELSNLKFYKLSIAIFILFQFTIGLICTGFIIHLIVQ
;
A
#
# COMPACT_ATOMS: atom_id res chain seq x y z
N MET A 1 -9.34 -44.13 -32.07
CA MET A 1 -9.91 -43.12 -31.13
C MET A 1 -8.86 -42.26 -30.42
N VAL A 2 -7.60 -42.73 -30.26
CA VAL A 2 -6.50 -42.01 -29.57
C VAL A 2 -5.96 -40.78 -30.35
N LEU A 3 -6.01 -40.77 -31.68
CA LEU A 3 -5.54 -39.64 -32.50
C LEU A 3 -6.41 -38.36 -32.45
N LYS A 4 -7.65 -38.42 -31.96
CA LYS A 4 -8.50 -37.21 -31.83
C LYS A 4 -8.15 -36.36 -30.59
N ARG A 5 -7.47 -36.90 -29.58
CA ARG A 5 -7.11 -36.17 -28.34
C ARG A 5 -5.86 -35.29 -28.49
N PHE A 6 -5.02 -35.49 -29.51
CA PHE A 6 -3.79 -34.72 -29.72
C PHE A 6 -3.93 -33.46 -30.58
N LYS A 7 -5.09 -33.22 -31.22
CA LYS A 7 -5.27 -32.04 -32.10
C LYS A 7 -5.34 -30.71 -31.32
N LYS A 8 -5.93 -30.70 -30.12
CA LYS A 8 -6.09 -29.48 -29.32
C LYS A 8 -4.75 -28.88 -28.82
N PRO A 9 -3.81 -29.66 -28.23
CA PRO A 9 -2.54 -29.10 -27.78
C PRO A 9 -1.63 -28.64 -28.93
N LEU A 10 -1.68 -29.31 -30.09
CA LEU A 10 -0.93 -28.88 -31.29
C LEU A 10 -1.43 -27.54 -31.85
N ILE A 11 -2.74 -27.30 -31.80
CA ILE A 11 -3.33 -26.01 -32.21
C ILE A 11 -2.92 -24.91 -31.23
N VAL A 12 -2.87 -25.19 -29.92
CA VAL A 12 -2.40 -24.21 -28.91
C VAL A 12 -0.92 -23.87 -29.13
N ILE A 13 -0.06 -24.86 -29.39
CA ILE A 13 1.37 -24.61 -29.69
C ILE A 13 1.53 -23.82 -31.00
N ALA A 14 0.78 -24.16 -32.05
CA ALA A 14 0.81 -23.44 -33.31
C ALA A 14 0.36 -21.98 -33.13
N LEU A 15 -0.74 -21.74 -32.41
CA LEU A 15 -1.25 -20.39 -32.13
C LEU A 15 -0.27 -19.57 -31.27
N PHE A 16 0.41 -20.22 -30.31
CA PHE A 16 1.40 -19.57 -29.47
C PHE A 16 2.66 -19.18 -30.25
N THR A 17 3.14 -20.06 -31.14
CA THR A 17 4.29 -19.76 -32.01
C THR A 17 3.98 -18.67 -33.04
N SER A 18 2.77 -18.65 -33.61
CA SER A 18 2.34 -17.57 -34.51
C SER A 18 2.14 -16.25 -33.76
N GLY A 19 1.57 -16.29 -32.55
CA GLY A 19 1.38 -15.10 -31.70
C GLY A 19 2.71 -14.48 -31.30
N PHE A 20 3.70 -15.30 -30.95
CA PHE A 20 5.06 -14.85 -30.63
C PHE A 20 5.76 -14.19 -31.83
N LEU A 21 5.63 -14.77 -33.03
CA LEU A 21 6.18 -14.18 -34.27
C LEU A 21 5.53 -12.83 -34.61
N ILE A 22 4.21 -12.72 -34.49
CA ILE A 22 3.47 -11.47 -34.70
C ILE A 22 3.90 -10.42 -33.66
N TYR A 23 4.07 -10.83 -32.40
CA TYR A 23 4.54 -9.96 -31.34
C TYR A 23 5.96 -9.42 -31.60
N CYS A 24 6.89 -10.28 -32.05
CA CYS A 24 8.24 -9.87 -32.42
C CYS A 24 8.25 -8.87 -33.60
N LEU A 25 7.40 -9.09 -34.60
CA LEU A 25 7.24 -8.16 -35.74
C LEU A 25 6.68 -6.81 -35.28
N TRP A 26 5.65 -6.82 -34.43
CA TRP A 26 5.04 -5.61 -33.88
C TRP A 26 6.02 -4.81 -33.01
N PHE A 27 6.80 -5.49 -32.16
CA PHE A 27 7.83 -4.86 -31.32
C PHE A 27 8.95 -4.21 -32.17
N SER A 28 9.36 -4.87 -33.25
CA SER A 28 10.33 -4.33 -34.20
C SER A 28 9.81 -3.08 -34.92
N LEU A 29 8.51 -3.03 -35.26
CA LEU A 29 7.89 -1.85 -35.88
C LEU A 29 7.79 -0.69 -34.88
N LYS A 30 7.36 -0.97 -33.65
CA LYS A 30 7.17 0.05 -32.60
C LYS A 30 8.48 0.73 -32.20
N THR A 31 9.57 -0.04 -32.08
CA THR A 31 10.89 0.52 -31.82
C THR A 31 11.36 1.43 -32.95
N HIS A 32 11.08 1.07 -34.21
CA HIS A 32 11.41 1.91 -35.37
C HIS A 32 10.65 3.25 -35.35
N PHE A 33 9.34 3.24 -35.07
CA PHE A 33 8.55 4.48 -34.94
C PHE A 33 8.97 5.34 -33.74
N TYR A 34 9.34 4.73 -32.62
CA TYR A 34 9.82 5.46 -31.44
C TYR A 34 11.11 6.24 -31.74
N TYR A 35 12.08 5.62 -32.41
CA TYR A 35 13.31 6.30 -32.80
C TYR A 35 13.04 7.45 -33.78
N ALA A 36 12.13 7.28 -34.75
CA ALA A 36 11.71 8.34 -35.65
C ALA A 36 11.07 9.55 -34.92
N ALA A 37 10.24 9.29 -33.90
CA ALA A 37 9.59 10.34 -33.10
C ALA A 37 10.59 11.12 -32.21
N VAL A 38 11.57 10.42 -31.61
CA VAL A 38 12.64 11.05 -30.82
C VAL A 38 13.51 11.95 -31.70
N GLU A 39 13.77 11.55 -32.94
CA GLU A 39 14.54 12.33 -33.90
C GLU A 39 13.80 13.59 -34.35
N GLN A 40 12.47 13.51 -34.55
CA GLN A 40 11.65 14.70 -34.81
C GLN A 40 11.59 15.66 -33.62
N LYS A 41 11.48 15.15 -32.39
CA LYS A 41 11.46 15.98 -31.18
C LYS A 41 12.76 16.77 -31.00
N LYS A 42 13.92 16.15 -31.27
CA LYS A 42 15.22 16.83 -31.25
C LYS A 42 15.31 17.98 -32.25
N LYS A 43 14.72 17.83 -33.45
CA LYS A 43 14.63 18.93 -34.43
C LYS A 43 13.74 20.07 -33.93
N HIS A 44 12.61 19.76 -33.29
CA HIS A 44 11.69 20.76 -32.78
C HIS A 44 12.27 21.55 -31.59
N ASP A 45 12.96 20.87 -30.67
CA ASP A 45 13.59 21.50 -29.50
C ASP A 45 14.80 22.37 -29.89
N SER A 46 15.49 22.06 -31.00
CA SER A 46 16.54 22.93 -31.55
C SER A 46 15.99 24.22 -32.17
N LEU A 47 14.75 24.21 -32.66
CA LEU A 47 14.07 25.39 -33.20
C LEU A 47 13.49 26.29 -32.10
N ALA A 48 13.06 25.71 -30.99
CA ALA A 48 12.52 26.45 -29.85
C ALA A 48 13.61 27.22 -29.07
N LYS A 49 14.86 26.71 -29.06
CA LYS A 49 16.00 27.41 -28.42
C LYS A 49 16.50 28.64 -29.18
N SER A 50 16.12 28.84 -30.45
CA SER A 50 16.51 30.02 -31.23
C SER A 50 15.56 31.21 -31.10
N GLN A 51 14.46 31.09 -30.33
CA GLN A 51 13.52 32.19 -30.08
C GLN A 51 13.45 32.48 -28.58
N GLY A 52 14.35 33.35 -28.12
CA GLY A 52 14.43 33.77 -26.71
C GLY A 52 13.27 34.69 -26.33
N LEU A 53 12.63 34.38 -25.20
CA LEU A 53 11.61 35.24 -24.57
C LEU A 53 12.02 35.54 -23.14
N LEU A 54 12.12 36.84 -22.86
CA LEU A 54 12.40 37.46 -21.57
C LEU A 54 11.29 37.14 -20.54
N ALA A 55 11.67 36.99 -19.28
CA ALA A 55 10.77 37.12 -18.14
C ALA A 55 11.32 38.16 -17.15
N VAL A 56 10.45 39.11 -16.81
CA VAL A 56 10.63 40.24 -15.90
C VAL A 56 10.49 39.75 -14.45
N TYR A 57 11.37 40.23 -13.56
CA TYR A 57 11.37 39.97 -12.12
C TYR A 57 11.02 41.28 -11.39
N ASN A 58 10.11 41.22 -10.40
CA ASN A 58 9.78 42.35 -9.53
C ASN A 58 9.49 41.84 -8.11
N PRO A 59 10.21 42.32 -7.08
CA PRO A 59 9.70 42.26 -5.71
C PRO A 59 9.86 43.60 -4.99
N ASP A 60 8.77 44.15 -4.48
CA ASP A 60 8.81 45.11 -3.37
C ASP A 60 7.49 45.01 -2.59
N ILE A 61 7.60 44.82 -1.28
CA ILE A 61 6.79 45.44 -0.21
C ILE A 61 7.45 45.03 1.12
N LYS A 62 7.94 46.04 1.88
CA LYS A 62 8.31 45.97 3.29
C LYS A 62 7.21 46.66 4.10
N ILE A 63 6.83 46.09 5.24
CA ILE A 63 6.00 46.74 6.25
C ILE A 63 6.77 46.77 7.57
N ASP A 64 6.66 47.92 8.22
CA ASP A 64 7.37 48.44 9.38
C ASP A 64 6.92 47.80 10.70
N GLN A 65 7.82 47.65 11.67
CA GLN A 65 7.55 47.14 13.02
C GLN A 65 7.95 48.17 14.06
N SER A 66 7.00 48.63 14.87
CA SER A 66 7.27 49.41 16.07
C SER A 66 6.57 48.84 17.31
N SER A 67 7.43 48.42 18.24
CA SER A 67 7.36 48.52 19.72
C SER A 67 6.14 48.00 20.51
N LEU A 68 6.38 46.99 21.35
CA LEU A 68 5.75 46.82 22.67
C LEU A 68 6.76 46.19 23.64
N ARG A 69 6.98 46.85 24.79
CA ARG A 69 7.87 46.41 25.88
C ARG A 69 7.15 45.39 26.77
N LEU A 70 7.85 44.32 27.15
CA LEU A 70 7.46 43.42 28.25
C LEU A 70 8.09 43.95 29.56
N GLU A 71 7.32 43.91 30.64
CA GLU A 71 7.82 44.04 32.02
C GLU A 71 8.22 42.65 32.54
N ASP A 72 9.41 42.58 33.13
CA ASP A 72 9.99 41.38 33.73
C ASP A 72 9.41 41.12 35.13
N PHE A 73 9.04 39.88 35.43
CA PHE A 73 8.90 39.38 36.80
C PHE A 73 10.01 38.35 37.07
N PRO A 74 10.78 38.48 38.18
CA PRO A 74 11.81 37.52 38.53
C PRO A 74 11.20 36.32 39.28
N ASP A 75 11.80 35.16 39.05
CA ASP A 75 11.72 33.93 39.86
C ASP A 75 10.50 33.00 39.67
N ALA A 76 10.41 32.38 38.49
CA ALA A 76 9.85 31.02 38.32
C ALA A 76 10.51 30.32 37.12
N ASP A 77 10.75 29.01 37.25
CA ASP A 77 11.42 28.13 36.28
C ASP A 77 10.92 28.32 34.82
N PRO A 78 11.81 28.44 33.81
CA PRO A 78 11.41 28.86 32.47
C PRO A 78 10.97 27.68 31.62
N HIS A 79 9.79 27.13 31.89
CA HIS A 79 9.06 26.38 30.88
C HIS A 79 8.06 27.33 30.20
N PRO A 80 8.17 27.60 28.89
CA PRO A 80 7.34 28.59 28.20
C PRO A 80 5.96 27.98 27.86
N TYR A 81 5.19 27.62 28.88
CA TYR A 81 3.78 27.29 28.76
C TYR A 81 2.98 28.53 29.16
N TYR A 82 2.12 29.01 28.27
CA TYR A 82 1.02 29.85 28.72
C TYR A 82 -0.03 28.89 29.27
N ILE A 83 0.00 28.70 30.58
CA ILE A 83 -1.07 28.03 31.29
C ILE A 83 -2.20 29.05 31.34
N ILE A 84 -3.29 28.80 30.61
CA ILE A 84 -4.55 29.48 30.90
C ILE A 84 -5.11 28.74 32.12
N GLU A 85 -4.48 28.96 33.27
CA GLU A 85 -4.97 28.53 34.56
C GLU A 85 -6.05 29.54 34.91
N ASN A 86 -7.30 29.21 34.61
CA ASN A 86 -8.40 29.88 35.27
C ASN A 86 -8.34 29.46 36.75
N SER A 87 -7.53 30.15 37.54
CA SER A 87 -7.59 30.17 39.01
C SER A 87 -8.87 30.86 39.53
N ILE A 88 -9.84 31.09 38.63
CA ILE A 88 -11.20 31.49 38.96
C ILE A 88 -11.95 30.23 39.39
N SER A 89 -11.91 29.99 40.71
CA SER A 89 -12.87 29.10 41.34
C SER A 89 -14.30 29.51 40.94
N ARG A 90 -14.99 28.59 40.24
CA ARG A 90 -16.42 28.60 39.89
C ARG A 90 -16.85 29.60 38.80
N GLN A 91 -17.23 29.03 37.65
CA GLN A 91 -18.11 29.63 36.62
C GLN A 91 -17.55 30.79 35.77
N SER A 92 -16.36 30.65 35.19
CA SER A 92 -16.02 31.44 34.00
C SER A 92 -16.43 30.69 32.73
N HIS A 93 -17.55 31.08 32.12
CA HIS A 93 -17.79 30.78 30.71
C HIS A 93 -16.67 31.45 29.91
N LEU A 94 -15.87 30.68 29.17
CA LEU A 94 -15.05 31.26 28.11
C LEU A 94 -16.04 31.82 27.07
N PRO A 95 -16.09 33.15 26.86
CA PRO A 95 -16.90 33.69 25.77
C PRO A 95 -16.41 33.11 24.44
N ASP A 96 -17.30 33.08 23.44
CA ASP A 96 -16.92 32.75 22.06
C ASP A 96 -15.61 33.47 21.73
N LEU A 97 -14.55 32.67 21.59
CA LEU A 97 -13.23 33.18 21.25
C LEU A 97 -13.29 33.61 19.79
N ASP A 98 -13.65 34.87 19.57
CA ASP A 98 -13.65 35.48 18.24
C ASP A 98 -12.27 35.29 17.58
N VAL A 99 -12.30 35.16 16.25
CA VAL A 99 -11.17 34.86 15.36
C VAL A 99 -9.99 35.79 15.64
N ASP A 100 -10.24 37.06 15.93
CA ASP A 100 -9.22 38.06 16.21
C ASP A 100 -8.48 37.81 17.54
N THR A 101 -9.20 37.33 18.56
CA THR A 101 -8.59 36.93 19.84
C THR A 101 -7.74 35.68 19.64
N PHE A 102 -8.21 34.75 18.81
CA PHE A 102 -7.50 33.52 18.52
C PHE A 102 -6.22 33.75 17.69
N GLN A 103 -6.25 34.68 16.73
CA GLN A 103 -5.07 35.07 15.95
C GLN A 103 -3.96 35.65 16.83
N THR A 104 -4.31 36.49 17.81
CA THR A 104 -3.32 37.04 18.77
C THR A 104 -2.64 35.93 19.58
N ILE A 105 -3.41 34.93 20.00
CA ILE A 105 -2.93 33.76 20.75
C ILE A 105 -2.00 32.86 19.92
N SER A 106 -2.20 32.79 18.59
CA SER A 106 -1.42 31.95 17.66
C SER A 106 0.08 32.30 17.55
N SER A 107 0.48 33.47 18.05
CA SER A 107 1.89 33.90 18.13
C SER A 107 2.69 33.16 19.22
N LYS A 108 2.02 32.46 20.15
CA LYS A 108 2.64 31.75 21.28
C LYS A 108 3.15 30.38 20.86
N LYS A 109 4.11 29.82 21.60
CA LYS A 109 4.70 28.49 21.28
C LYS A 109 3.78 27.32 21.60
N ASN A 110 3.09 27.36 22.73
CA ASN A 110 2.20 26.31 23.23
C ASN A 110 1.00 26.95 23.96
N ILE A 111 -0.20 26.43 23.71
CA ILE A 111 -1.44 26.74 24.42
C ILE A 111 -1.90 25.46 25.09
N ALA A 112 -2.15 25.51 26.38
CA ALA A 112 -2.64 24.36 27.11
C ALA A 112 -3.76 24.78 28.06
N PHE A 113 -4.87 24.06 27.98
CA PHE A 113 -6.01 24.15 28.88
C PHE A 113 -5.89 23.02 29.90
N TYR A 114 -5.96 23.36 31.19
CA TYR A 114 -5.78 22.42 32.29
C TYR A 114 -6.94 22.49 33.29
N GLY A 115 -7.03 21.47 34.15
CA GLY A 115 -7.99 21.41 35.26
C GLY A 115 -9.43 21.21 34.78
N ASP A 116 -10.38 21.27 35.72
CA ASP A 116 -11.84 21.24 35.48
C ASP A 116 -12.34 22.46 34.68
N THR A 117 -11.57 22.96 33.71
CA THR A 117 -12.01 24.03 32.81
C THR A 117 -13.22 23.54 32.05
N PHE A 118 -14.33 24.25 32.22
CA PHE A 118 -15.58 24.01 31.53
C PHE A 118 -15.55 24.76 30.20
N ILE A 119 -15.52 24.01 29.11
CA ILE A 119 -15.60 24.58 27.77
C ILE A 119 -16.94 24.20 27.20
N ASN A 120 -17.89 25.13 27.26
CA ASN A 120 -19.25 24.93 26.79
C ASN A 120 -19.51 25.79 25.55
N ASN A 121 -20.23 25.24 24.58
CA ASN A 121 -20.65 25.91 23.34
C ASN A 121 -19.53 26.60 22.55
N SER A 122 -18.28 26.14 22.66
CA SER A 122 -17.16 26.77 21.96
C SER A 122 -17.05 26.28 20.53
N GLN A 123 -17.00 27.23 19.60
CA GLN A 123 -16.72 26.98 18.20
C GLN A 123 -15.38 27.60 17.81
N PHE A 124 -14.46 26.78 17.30
CA PHE A 124 -13.20 27.27 16.74
C PHE A 124 -13.34 27.30 15.22
N LYS A 125 -13.32 28.49 14.60
CA LYS A 125 -13.52 28.66 13.14
C LYS A 125 -12.44 29.50 12.47
N LEU A 126 -12.14 29.18 11.20
CA LEU A 126 -11.39 30.03 10.25
C LEU A 126 -10.02 30.52 10.75
N ALA A 127 -9.28 29.67 11.46
CA ALA A 127 -7.99 30.02 12.02
C ALA A 127 -6.84 29.20 11.41
N LYS A 128 -5.64 29.81 11.38
CA LYS A 128 -4.39 29.08 11.20
C LYS A 128 -3.63 29.11 12.51
N ILE A 129 -3.40 27.93 13.09
CA ILE A 129 -2.82 27.77 14.42
C ILE A 129 -1.42 27.20 14.25
N ASN A 130 -0.42 27.98 14.68
CA ASN A 130 0.98 27.64 14.54
C ASN A 130 1.67 27.23 15.86
N CYS A 131 0.90 26.66 16.78
CA CYS A 131 1.35 26.30 18.12
C CYS A 131 0.69 25.01 18.57
N ASN A 132 1.32 24.30 19.51
CA ASN A 132 0.70 23.10 20.06
C ASN A 132 -0.50 23.52 20.91
N ILE A 133 -1.64 22.86 20.72
CA ILE A 133 -2.82 23.01 21.56
C ILE A 133 -3.05 21.72 22.31
N SER A 134 -3.15 21.80 23.63
CA SER A 134 -3.56 20.66 24.45
C SER A 134 -4.73 21.00 25.37
N PHE A 135 -5.70 20.10 25.41
CA PHE A 135 -6.78 20.07 26.38
C PHE A 135 -6.49 18.91 27.34
N ASN A 136 -6.12 19.24 28.57
CA ASN A 136 -5.71 18.26 29.57
C ASN A 136 -6.70 18.31 30.73
N THR A 137 -7.33 17.19 31.07
CA THR A 137 -8.24 17.06 32.23
C THR A 137 -9.45 18.00 32.22
N CYS A 138 -9.87 18.49 31.05
CA CYS A 138 -10.98 19.43 30.90
C CYS A 138 -12.35 18.73 30.90
N LYS A 139 -13.41 19.51 31.15
CA LYS A 139 -14.81 19.11 30.93
C LYS A 139 -15.36 19.83 29.70
N LEU A 140 -15.51 19.11 28.61
CA LEU A 140 -15.94 19.64 27.32
C LEU A 140 -17.43 19.39 27.09
N ALA A 141 -18.10 20.40 26.52
CA ALA A 141 -19.53 20.38 26.20
C ALA A 141 -20.43 20.04 27.41
N TYR A 142 -20.02 20.51 28.60
CA TYR A 142 -20.76 20.34 29.84
C TYR A 142 -21.73 21.52 30.04
N SER A 143 -23.03 21.24 30.11
CA SER A 143 -24.03 22.20 30.61
C SER A 143 -24.30 21.91 32.08
N ASP A 144 -24.31 22.95 32.92
CA ASP A 144 -24.64 22.80 34.32
C ASP A 144 -26.13 22.43 34.44
N VAL A 145 -26.41 21.33 35.13
CA VAL A 145 -27.62 20.46 35.09
C VAL A 145 -28.96 21.17 35.40
N ASN A 146 -28.96 22.46 35.72
CA ASN A 146 -30.15 23.15 36.21
C ASN A 146 -31.09 23.66 35.10
N ASP A 147 -30.71 23.61 33.83
CA ASP A 147 -31.58 24.07 32.73
C ASP A 147 -31.89 22.96 31.72
N SER A 148 -32.85 22.11 32.09
CA SER A 148 -33.34 20.95 31.32
C SER A 148 -33.95 21.28 29.94
N THR A 149 -33.89 22.54 29.51
CA THR A 149 -34.48 23.01 28.26
C THR A 149 -33.47 23.45 27.21
N THR A 150 -32.18 23.57 27.57
CA THR A 150 -31.16 24.00 26.61
C THR A 150 -30.63 22.80 25.84
N GLU A 151 -30.90 22.75 24.53
CA GLU A 151 -30.25 21.81 23.62
C GLU A 151 -28.74 21.96 23.78
N TYR A 152 -28.09 20.89 24.21
CA TYR A 152 -26.64 20.86 24.39
C TYR A 152 -26.01 21.10 23.02
N SER A 153 -25.29 22.21 22.85
CA SER A 153 -24.51 22.40 21.63
C SER A 153 -23.20 21.61 21.75
N GLY A 154 -22.83 20.90 20.69
CA GLY A 154 -21.59 20.13 20.65
C GLY A 154 -20.35 21.03 20.71
N PHE A 155 -19.19 20.43 20.93
CA PHE A 155 -17.91 21.12 20.75
C PHE A 155 -17.49 21.01 19.28
N GLU A 156 -17.32 22.13 18.59
CA GLU A 156 -17.04 22.15 17.15
C GLU A 156 -15.70 22.82 16.82
N ILE A 157 -14.86 22.12 16.05
CA ILE A 157 -13.67 22.68 15.40
C ILE A 157 -13.89 22.61 13.90
N GLN A 158 -13.99 23.77 13.23
CA GLN A 158 -14.35 23.84 11.82
C GLN A 158 -13.40 24.73 11.02
N GLN A 159 -12.96 24.26 9.84
CA GLN A 159 -12.18 25.07 8.89
C GLN A 159 -10.89 25.67 9.48
N ILE A 160 -10.21 24.90 10.35
CA ILE A 160 -8.95 25.32 10.98
C ILE A 160 -7.77 24.55 10.38
N SER A 161 -6.64 25.26 10.21
CA SER A 161 -5.37 24.64 9.87
C SER A 161 -4.42 24.63 11.07
N PHE A 162 -4.09 23.45 11.58
CA PHE A 162 -3.10 23.24 12.64
C PHE A 162 -1.76 22.85 12.00
N THR A 163 -0.70 23.61 12.25
CA THR A 163 0.67 23.24 11.82
C THR A 163 1.42 22.41 12.87
N LYS A 164 0.89 22.39 14.09
CA LYS A 164 1.43 21.81 15.31
C LYS A 164 0.39 20.91 15.97
N GLU A 165 0.81 20.17 17.00
CA GLU A 165 0.00 19.09 17.58
C GLU A 165 -1.30 19.63 18.19
N LEU A 166 -2.39 18.87 18.04
CA LEU A 166 -3.65 19.04 18.77
C LEU A 166 -3.86 17.80 19.65
N ALA A 167 -3.85 17.98 20.97
CA ALA A 167 -3.98 16.90 21.93
C ALA A 167 -5.19 17.09 22.86
N PHE A 168 -5.96 16.04 23.03
CA PHE A 168 -6.99 15.91 24.05
C PHE A 168 -6.56 14.77 24.97
N VAL A 169 -6.21 15.06 26.21
CA VAL A 169 -5.71 14.09 27.18
C VAL A 169 -6.56 14.09 28.44
N ASN A 170 -7.10 12.92 28.83
CA ASN A 170 -7.87 12.72 30.06
C ASN A 170 -9.08 13.66 30.23
N ASN A 171 -9.76 14.04 29.15
CA ASN A 171 -10.94 14.91 29.23
C ASN A 171 -12.23 14.12 29.44
N ASP A 172 -13.22 14.78 30.05
CA ASP A 172 -14.62 14.33 30.10
C ASP A 172 -15.45 15.10 29.07
N ILE A 173 -16.06 14.40 28.13
CA ILE A 173 -16.78 14.97 27.00
C ILE A 173 -18.24 14.54 27.11
N TYR A 174 -19.16 15.50 27.34
CA TYR A 174 -20.55 15.19 27.67
C TYR A 174 -21.51 15.23 26.48
N ASN A 175 -21.06 15.73 25.33
CA ASN A 175 -21.84 15.84 24.10
C ASN A 175 -20.98 15.54 22.88
N ASP A 176 -21.55 15.66 21.69
CA ASP A 176 -20.86 15.44 20.44
C ASP A 176 -19.63 16.36 20.27
N LEU A 177 -18.54 15.76 19.81
CA LEU A 177 -17.33 16.45 19.40
C LEU A 177 -17.19 16.34 17.88
N SER A 178 -17.25 17.48 17.18
CA SER A 178 -17.20 17.54 15.72
C SER A 178 -15.95 18.29 15.22
N ILE A 179 -15.22 17.65 14.30
CA ILE A 179 -14.05 18.22 13.63
C ILE A 179 -14.30 18.20 12.12
N SER A 180 -14.57 19.36 11.54
CA SER A 180 -15.02 19.47 10.15
C SER A 180 -14.13 20.38 9.29
N SER A 181 -13.81 19.94 8.06
CA SER A 181 -13.04 20.70 7.08
C SER A 181 -11.70 21.24 7.61
N CYS A 182 -11.06 20.52 8.54
CA CYS A 182 -9.81 20.96 9.17
C CYS A 182 -8.59 20.36 8.46
N GLN A 183 -7.45 21.04 8.55
CA GLN A 183 -6.17 20.54 8.06
C GLN A 183 -5.16 20.43 9.20
N PHE A 184 -4.71 19.21 9.48
CA PHE A 184 -3.72 18.91 10.52
C PHE A 184 -2.40 18.48 9.89
N ASN A 185 -1.38 19.33 10.00
CA ASN A 185 -0.02 19.03 9.53
C ASN A 185 0.85 18.33 10.60
N ALA A 186 0.31 18.14 11.80
CA ALA A 186 0.91 17.46 12.92
C ALA A 186 -0.09 16.42 13.49
N PRO A 187 0.35 15.54 14.42
CA PRO A 187 -0.54 14.53 14.99
C PRO A 187 -1.74 15.14 15.73
N VAL A 188 -2.87 14.45 15.67
CA VAL A 188 -4.04 14.72 16.53
C VAL A 188 -4.20 13.56 17.49
N SER A 189 -4.30 13.81 18.79
CA SER A 189 -4.37 12.76 19.81
C SER A 189 -5.58 12.94 20.75
N PHE A 190 -6.20 11.81 21.10
CA PHE A 190 -7.36 11.69 21.98
C PHE A 190 -7.08 10.64 23.06
N LEU A 191 -6.03 10.85 23.84
CA LEU A 191 -5.57 9.87 24.82
C LEU A 191 -6.46 9.88 26.07
N GLN A 192 -6.96 8.71 26.45
CA GLN A 192 -7.63 8.49 27.74
C GLN A 192 -8.88 9.37 27.98
N ASN A 193 -9.53 9.87 26.92
CA ASN A 193 -10.75 10.67 27.07
C ASN A 193 -11.97 9.80 27.38
N ARG A 194 -12.94 10.37 28.09
CA ARG A 194 -14.19 9.72 28.48
C ARG A 194 -15.36 10.46 27.85
N PHE A 195 -16.09 9.81 26.96
CA PHE A 195 -17.30 10.35 26.34
C PHE A 195 -18.53 9.86 27.10
N TYR A 196 -19.37 10.77 27.59
CA TYR A 196 -20.62 10.48 28.28
C TYR A 196 -21.80 10.79 27.35
N GLY A 197 -22.22 9.81 26.56
CA GLY A 197 -23.32 9.96 25.57
C GLY A 197 -22.98 10.71 24.28
N GLY A 198 -21.83 11.40 24.22
CA GLY A 198 -21.37 12.09 23.01
C GLY A 198 -20.71 11.19 21.98
N ASN A 199 -20.85 11.55 20.71
CA ASN A 199 -20.17 10.94 19.57
C ASN A 199 -18.94 11.75 19.15
N LEU A 200 -18.09 11.13 18.31
CA LEU A 200 -16.92 11.79 17.73
C LEU A 200 -17.03 11.78 16.20
N PHE A 201 -17.14 12.97 15.61
CA PHE A 201 -17.31 13.13 14.17
C PHE A 201 -16.11 13.81 13.53
N PHE A 202 -15.64 13.22 12.43
CA PHE A 202 -14.71 13.82 11.49
C PHE A 202 -15.41 13.95 10.13
N ASN A 203 -15.33 15.14 9.53
CA ASN A 203 -15.99 15.39 8.24
C ASN A 203 -15.13 16.29 7.33
N GLY A 204 -14.61 15.73 6.24
CA GLY A 204 -13.84 16.44 5.22
C GLY A 204 -12.51 16.98 5.74
N SER A 205 -11.95 16.38 6.79
CA SER A 205 -10.68 16.78 7.39
C SER A 205 -9.48 16.04 6.78
N TYR A 206 -8.32 16.68 6.83
CA TYR A 206 -7.08 16.17 6.24
C TYR A 206 -5.98 16.08 7.29
N PHE A 207 -5.46 14.87 7.55
CA PHE A 207 -4.47 14.57 8.58
C PHE A 207 -3.17 14.07 7.95
N THR A 208 -2.08 14.82 8.04
CA THR A 208 -0.78 14.40 7.49
C THR A 208 -0.08 13.35 8.35
N SER A 209 -0.21 13.47 9.67
CA SER A 209 0.62 12.74 10.63
C SER A 209 -0.15 11.66 11.40
N GLY A 210 -1.45 11.52 11.14
CA GLY A 210 -2.32 10.52 11.74
C GLY A 210 -3.21 11.07 12.85
N VAL A 211 -4.06 10.18 13.37
CA VAL A 211 -5.02 10.44 14.44
C VAL A 211 -4.89 9.31 15.45
N ASN A 212 -4.67 9.64 16.71
CA ASN A 212 -4.62 8.67 17.78
C ASN A 212 -5.89 8.76 18.64
N LEU A 213 -6.75 7.74 18.54
CA LEU A 213 -7.97 7.55 19.32
C LEU A 213 -7.81 6.41 20.35
N SER A 214 -6.57 6.07 20.72
CA SER A 214 -6.34 4.99 21.66
C SER A 214 -6.86 5.33 23.05
N ASP A 215 -7.34 4.31 23.76
CA ASP A 215 -7.78 4.40 25.15
C ASP A 215 -8.96 5.35 25.40
N ILE A 216 -9.73 5.70 24.37
CA ILE A 216 -11.01 6.41 24.55
C ILE A 216 -12.02 5.45 25.18
N VAL A 217 -12.74 5.95 26.19
CA VAL A 217 -13.82 5.22 26.84
C VAL A 217 -15.15 5.94 26.61
N PHE A 218 -16.08 5.29 25.91
CA PHE A 218 -17.45 5.77 25.84
C PHE A 218 -18.28 5.14 26.96
N LYS A 219 -19.08 5.98 27.62
CA LYS A 219 -19.97 5.64 28.73
C LYS A 219 -21.36 6.24 28.47
N PRO A 220 -22.42 5.60 28.97
CA PRO A 220 -23.73 6.25 29.04
C PRO A 220 -23.66 7.49 29.95
N GLN A 221 -24.52 8.47 29.71
CA GLN A 221 -24.61 9.63 30.59
C GLN A 221 -25.04 9.21 32.01
N PRO A 222 -24.50 9.84 33.07
CA PRO A 222 -24.81 9.46 34.46
C PRO A 222 -26.28 9.60 34.85
N HIS A 223 -27.01 10.49 34.17
CA HIS A 223 -28.39 10.87 34.52
C HIS A 223 -29.45 10.34 33.54
N ASP A 224 -29.02 9.80 32.40
CA ASP A 224 -29.96 9.24 31.44
C ASP A 224 -30.48 7.88 31.91
N LYS A 225 -31.79 7.69 31.76
CA LYS A 225 -32.37 6.35 31.79
C LYS A 225 -31.68 5.51 30.72
N PRO A 226 -31.52 4.19 30.94
CA PRO A 226 -30.89 3.29 29.98
C PRO A 226 -31.70 3.24 28.67
N SER A 227 -31.46 4.23 27.81
CA SER A 227 -31.86 4.24 26.41
C SER A 227 -30.74 3.56 25.64
N PRO A 228 -31.03 2.80 24.56
CA PRO A 228 -30.01 2.28 23.68
C PRO A 228 -29.27 3.45 23.01
N LEU A 229 -28.18 3.89 23.65
CA LEU A 229 -27.32 4.94 23.13
C LEU A 229 -26.46 4.33 22.02
N LEU A 230 -26.66 4.83 20.80
CA LEU A 230 -25.77 4.62 19.68
C LEU A 230 -24.53 5.48 19.93
N LEU A 231 -23.40 4.84 20.24
CA LEU A 231 -22.11 5.52 20.40
C LEU A 231 -21.26 5.16 19.21
N PHE A 232 -20.85 6.17 18.44
CA PHE A 232 -20.08 5.94 17.23
C PHE A 232 -18.97 6.96 17.03
N VAL A 233 -17.94 6.50 16.32
CA VAL A 233 -16.88 7.34 15.77
C VAL A 233 -17.05 7.32 14.27
N GLU A 234 -17.28 8.48 13.67
CA GLU A 234 -17.51 8.60 12.23
C GLU A 234 -16.38 9.37 11.56
N PHE A 235 -15.89 8.82 10.44
CA PHE A 235 -15.05 9.53 9.48
C PHE A 235 -15.81 9.65 8.16
N ASN A 236 -15.98 10.86 7.65
CA ASN A 236 -16.72 11.15 6.43
C ASN A 236 -15.88 12.03 5.50
N GLN A 237 -15.49 11.50 4.34
CA GLN A 237 -14.65 12.17 3.34
C GLN A 237 -13.30 12.65 3.89
N ASP A 238 -12.83 12.11 5.02
CA ASP A 238 -11.53 12.45 5.57
C ASP A 238 -10.38 11.80 4.80
N THR A 239 -9.19 12.38 4.90
CA THR A 239 -7.94 11.80 4.39
C THR A 239 -6.90 11.73 5.50
N ILE A 240 -6.47 10.52 5.86
CA ILE A 240 -5.51 10.24 6.92
C ILE A 240 -4.25 9.62 6.31
N LYS A 241 -3.22 10.43 6.08
CA LYS A 241 -1.92 9.96 5.55
C LYS A 241 -0.98 9.34 6.59
N GLY A 242 -1.33 9.47 7.87
CA GLY A 242 -0.58 8.84 8.95
C GLY A 242 -1.20 7.54 9.42
N LYS A 243 -0.98 7.25 10.70
CA LYS A 243 -1.62 6.16 11.41
C LYS A 243 -2.92 6.64 12.04
N LEU A 244 -4.03 5.96 11.72
CA LEU A 244 -5.25 6.00 12.52
C LEU A 244 -5.14 4.91 13.59
N ASP A 245 -4.86 5.31 14.83
CA ASP A 245 -4.80 4.37 15.95
C ASP A 245 -6.15 4.35 16.66
N ILE A 246 -6.91 3.26 16.52
CA ILE A 246 -8.13 3.02 17.29
C ILE A 246 -7.95 1.85 18.26
N SER A 247 -6.71 1.46 18.55
CA SER A 247 -6.43 0.38 19.49
C SER A 247 -6.95 0.73 20.89
N HIS A 248 -7.44 -0.27 21.62
CA HIS A 248 -7.98 -0.11 22.98
C HIS A 248 -9.21 0.83 23.11
N LEU A 249 -9.85 1.19 22.00
CA LEU A 249 -11.08 1.97 22.05
C LEU A 249 -12.21 1.15 22.69
N ASN A 250 -12.80 1.70 23.76
CA ASN A 250 -13.72 0.98 24.64
C ASN A 250 -15.10 1.65 24.66
N PHE A 251 -16.10 1.03 24.04
CA PHE A 251 -17.47 1.54 24.05
C PHE A 251 -18.29 1.16 25.29
N GLY A 252 -17.68 0.54 26.31
CA GLY A 252 -18.40 0.05 27.49
C GLY A 252 -19.40 -1.06 27.17
N LYS A 253 -20.48 -1.18 27.96
CA LYS A 253 -21.56 -2.17 27.78
C LYS A 253 -22.75 -1.58 27.00
N THR A 254 -22.50 -0.97 25.85
CA THR A 254 -23.58 -0.48 24.98
C THR A 254 -23.95 -1.50 23.92
N GLU A 255 -25.17 -1.38 23.37
CA GLU A 255 -25.75 -2.35 22.44
C GLU A 255 -25.18 -2.26 21.03
N ILE A 256 -24.76 -1.06 20.58
CA ILE A 256 -24.24 -0.83 19.25
C ILE A 256 -22.95 -0.02 19.37
N LYS A 257 -21.88 -0.60 18.85
CA LYS A 257 -20.52 -0.07 18.88
C LYS A 257 -20.05 -0.05 17.44
N THR A 258 -19.88 1.12 16.86
CA THR A 258 -19.48 1.23 15.45
C THR A 258 -18.45 2.31 15.23
N VAL A 259 -17.38 1.96 14.52
CA VAL A 259 -16.49 2.92 13.88
C VAL A 259 -16.80 2.87 12.39
N THR A 260 -17.31 3.96 11.84
CA THR A 260 -17.77 4.05 10.45
C THR A 260 -16.86 4.93 9.62
N PHE A 261 -16.68 4.53 8.37
CA PHE A 261 -15.90 5.26 7.38
C PHE A 261 -16.79 5.47 6.15
N TYR A 262 -16.87 6.70 5.67
CA TYR A 262 -17.62 7.05 4.47
C TYR A 262 -16.67 7.77 3.53
N GLN A 263 -16.28 7.12 2.44
CA GLN A 263 -15.37 7.70 1.45
C GLN A 263 -14.04 8.20 2.05
N THR A 264 -13.59 7.58 3.15
CA THR A 264 -12.39 7.99 3.88
C THR A 264 -11.14 7.36 3.28
N ALA A 265 -10.09 8.14 3.04
CA ALA A 265 -8.80 7.63 2.59
C ALA A 265 -7.84 7.45 3.77
N ILE A 266 -7.25 6.26 3.96
CA ILE A 266 -6.41 5.94 5.12
C ILE A 266 -5.13 5.24 4.67
N ASP A 267 -3.96 5.72 5.13
CA ASP A 267 -2.67 5.08 4.85
C ASP A 267 -2.39 3.89 5.78
N SER A 268 -2.66 4.03 7.08
CA SER A 268 -2.53 2.93 8.03
C SER A 268 -3.54 3.02 9.18
N ILE A 269 -4.03 1.86 9.64
CA ILE A 269 -5.00 1.73 10.72
C ILE A 269 -4.55 0.64 11.71
N ASP A 270 -4.58 0.97 13.01
CA ASP A 270 -4.28 0.04 14.09
C ASP A 270 -5.56 -0.25 14.87
N VAL A 271 -6.00 -1.50 14.80
CA VAL A 271 -7.20 -1.97 15.48
C VAL A 271 -6.86 -3.05 16.51
N SER A 272 -5.61 -3.07 16.99
CA SER A 272 -5.13 -4.12 17.87
C SER A 272 -5.76 -4.02 19.27
N SER A 273 -6.85 -4.75 19.51
CA SER A 273 -7.42 -4.99 20.84
C SER A 273 -8.50 -6.07 20.77
N ASP A 274 -8.61 -6.83 21.85
CA ASP A 274 -9.67 -7.81 22.12
C ASP A 274 -11.04 -7.17 22.40
N ASN A 275 -11.07 -5.93 22.90
CA ASN A 275 -12.28 -5.23 23.32
C ASN A 275 -12.93 -4.37 22.22
N LEU A 276 -12.39 -4.40 21.01
CA LEU A 276 -12.88 -3.58 19.92
C LEU A 276 -14.26 -4.07 19.43
N VAL A 277 -15.17 -3.11 19.26
CA VAL A 277 -16.32 -3.02 18.34
C VAL A 277 -17.02 -4.34 17.97
N ASP A 278 -18.34 -4.40 18.15
CA ASP A 278 -19.12 -5.59 17.75
C ASP A 278 -19.03 -5.87 16.24
N THR A 279 -18.92 -4.82 15.41
CA THR A 279 -18.64 -4.97 13.98
C THR A 279 -17.80 -3.83 13.42
N LEU A 280 -16.64 -4.16 12.85
CA LEU A 280 -15.77 -3.23 12.13
C LEU A 280 -15.99 -3.39 10.62
N TYR A 281 -16.47 -2.33 9.94
CA TYR A 281 -16.80 -2.37 8.51
C TYR A 281 -15.75 -1.65 7.65
N LEU A 282 -14.85 -2.44 7.06
CA LEU A 282 -13.75 -1.98 6.20
C LEU A 282 -13.93 -2.52 4.78
N GLN A 283 -14.93 -2.00 4.08
CA GLN A 283 -15.29 -2.38 2.71
C GLN A 283 -14.93 -1.28 1.70
N ARG A 284 -14.91 -1.64 0.41
CA ARG A 284 -14.56 -0.74 -0.70
C ARG A 284 -15.43 0.51 -0.81
N GLU A 285 -16.69 0.42 -0.38
CA GLU A 285 -17.62 1.56 -0.39
C GLU A 285 -17.26 2.62 0.68
N ASN A 286 -16.56 2.20 1.72
CA ASN A 286 -16.24 2.99 2.90
C ASN A 286 -14.82 3.59 2.85
N ILE A 287 -13.88 2.87 2.25
CA ILE A 287 -12.46 3.24 2.20
C ILE A 287 -12.02 3.59 0.78
N GLN A 288 -11.50 4.80 0.60
CA GLN A 288 -10.87 5.23 -0.65
C GLN A 288 -9.39 4.88 -0.67
N LEU A 289 -8.93 4.31 -1.78
CA LEU A 289 -7.51 4.06 -2.02
C LEU A 289 -6.80 5.36 -2.43
N ILE A 290 -5.68 5.68 -1.77
CA ILE A 290 -4.84 6.82 -2.17
C ILE A 290 -4.07 6.45 -3.44
N ALA A 291 -4.51 6.93 -4.60
CA ALA A 291 -3.85 6.58 -5.86
C ALA A 291 -2.39 7.06 -5.90
N GLN A 292 -1.43 6.13 -5.96
CA GLN A 292 -0.03 6.46 -6.27
C GLN A 292 0.28 6.21 -7.74
N LYS A 293 0.82 7.24 -8.40
CA LYS A 293 1.16 7.20 -9.82
C LYS A 293 2.51 6.49 -10.02
N GLN A 294 2.49 5.21 -10.35
CA GLN A 294 3.71 4.47 -10.68
C GLN A 294 4.09 4.62 -12.17
N TRP A 295 5.33 5.06 -12.43
CA TRP A 295 5.82 5.37 -13.78
C TRP A 295 5.94 4.16 -14.72
N TRP A 296 6.27 2.97 -14.20
CA TRP A 296 6.43 1.75 -15.01
C TRP A 296 5.12 1.16 -15.51
N VAL A 297 3.99 1.43 -14.85
CA VAL A 297 2.65 0.97 -15.27
C VAL A 297 2.30 1.50 -16.67
N ARG A 298 2.92 2.59 -17.11
CA ARG A 298 2.71 3.13 -18.47
C ARG A 298 3.32 2.26 -19.58
N ASN A 299 4.20 1.30 -19.28
CA ASN A 299 4.81 0.45 -20.29
C ASN A 299 4.12 -0.92 -20.38
N HIS A 300 3.24 -1.07 -21.38
CA HIS A 300 2.48 -2.30 -21.65
C HIS A 300 3.30 -3.60 -21.69
N PHE A 301 4.57 -3.53 -22.10
CA PHE A 301 5.42 -4.72 -22.13
C PHE A 301 5.77 -5.20 -20.73
N PHE A 302 6.22 -4.27 -19.88
CA PHE A 302 6.56 -4.58 -18.49
C PHE A 302 5.31 -4.94 -17.70
N SER A 303 4.19 -4.24 -17.93
CA SER A 303 2.94 -4.60 -17.28
C SER A 303 2.46 -5.99 -17.69
N PHE A 304 2.65 -6.43 -18.93
CA PHE A 304 2.25 -7.78 -19.36
C PHE A 304 3.16 -8.88 -18.79
N ILE A 305 4.49 -8.72 -18.91
CA ILE A 305 5.45 -9.73 -18.44
C ILE A 305 5.42 -9.82 -16.92
N PHE A 306 5.33 -8.68 -16.24
CA PHE A 306 5.47 -8.61 -14.81
C PHE A 306 4.15 -8.48 -14.06
N SER A 307 3.01 -8.27 -14.75
CA SER A 307 1.65 -8.34 -14.19
C SER A 307 1.50 -9.43 -13.12
N PRO A 308 1.94 -10.67 -13.35
CA PRO A 308 1.62 -11.78 -12.44
C PRO A 308 2.52 -11.77 -11.20
N PHE A 309 3.66 -11.08 -11.30
CA PHE A 309 4.54 -10.76 -10.18
C PHE A 309 4.09 -9.49 -9.45
N PHE A 310 3.22 -8.72 -10.09
CA PHE A 310 2.75 -7.41 -9.69
C PHE A 310 1.23 -7.39 -9.45
N ASP A 311 0.58 -8.56 -9.28
CA ASP A 311 -0.86 -8.69 -8.99
C ASP A 311 -1.27 -7.96 -7.68
N THR A 312 -0.29 -7.44 -6.93
CA THR A 312 -0.45 -6.62 -5.71
C THR A 312 0.18 -5.22 -5.81
N LEU A 313 0.70 -4.81 -6.97
CA LEU A 313 1.29 -3.49 -7.24
C LEU A 313 0.39 -2.78 -8.26
N SER A 314 -0.43 -1.81 -7.88
CA SER A 314 0.11 -0.45 -7.77
C SER A 314 -0.79 0.54 -7.01
N PHE A 315 -1.81 0.06 -6.31
CA PHE A 315 -2.50 0.92 -5.34
C PHE A 315 -1.85 0.68 -3.98
N PRO A 316 -1.34 1.72 -3.30
CA PRO A 316 -0.86 1.55 -1.94
C PRO A 316 -2.03 1.03 -1.12
N LYS A 317 -1.86 -0.18 -0.60
CA LYS A 317 -2.83 -0.79 0.29
C LYS A 317 -2.74 -0.09 1.65
N THR A 318 -3.88 0.12 2.27
CA THR A 318 -3.95 0.60 3.65
C THR A 318 -3.31 -0.45 4.55
N LYS A 319 -2.31 -0.05 5.34
CA LYS A 319 -1.69 -0.97 6.29
C LYS A 319 -2.63 -1.19 7.47
N ILE A 320 -2.92 -2.43 7.82
CA ILE A 320 -3.80 -2.76 8.95
C ILE A 320 -3.11 -3.68 9.97
N ASN A 321 -3.25 -3.36 11.26
CA ASN A 321 -2.81 -4.24 12.35
C ASN A 321 -4.03 -4.82 13.07
N LEU A 322 -4.22 -6.13 12.92
CA LEU A 322 -5.33 -6.89 13.50
C LEU A 322 -4.90 -7.72 14.72
N THR A 323 -3.75 -7.43 15.33
CA THR A 323 -3.22 -8.24 16.44
C THR A 323 -4.22 -8.22 17.62
N ASP A 324 -4.52 -9.39 18.18
CA ASP A 324 -5.45 -9.56 19.30
C ASP A 324 -6.93 -9.23 19.00
N LEU A 325 -7.29 -8.90 17.75
CA LEU A 325 -8.69 -8.72 17.33
C LEU A 325 -9.38 -10.07 17.08
N ASP A 326 -10.65 -10.18 17.46
CA ASP A 326 -11.51 -11.30 17.01
C ASP A 326 -11.85 -11.12 15.52
N ILE A 327 -11.10 -11.80 14.66
CA ILE A 327 -11.21 -11.72 13.19
C ILE A 327 -12.64 -12.01 12.69
N LYS A 328 -13.44 -12.78 13.44
CA LYS A 328 -14.82 -13.10 13.04
C LYS A 328 -15.75 -11.89 13.05
N LYS A 329 -15.46 -10.88 13.88
CA LYS A 329 -16.26 -9.66 14.03
C LYS A 329 -15.93 -8.57 13.02
N ALA A 330 -14.80 -8.67 12.34
CA ALA A 330 -14.36 -7.66 11.40
C ALA A 330 -14.78 -8.01 9.97
N ALA A 331 -15.55 -7.15 9.30
CA ALA A 331 -15.87 -7.26 7.87
C ALA A 331 -14.82 -6.48 7.06
N ILE A 332 -13.82 -7.19 6.51
CA ILE A 332 -12.66 -6.60 5.84
C ILE A 332 -12.62 -7.07 4.39
N ASP A 333 -12.51 -6.14 3.44
CA ASP A 333 -12.13 -6.43 2.05
C ASP A 333 -10.60 -6.42 1.93
N TYR A 334 -9.97 -7.58 2.01
CA TYR A 334 -8.50 -7.71 2.02
C TYR A 334 -7.81 -7.20 0.74
N SER A 335 -8.56 -6.99 -0.36
CA SER A 335 -8.02 -6.36 -1.56
C SER A 335 -7.50 -4.95 -1.32
N LEU A 336 -8.03 -4.25 -0.32
CA LEU A 336 -7.68 -2.87 0.04
C LEU A 336 -6.55 -2.77 1.07
N PHE A 337 -6.27 -3.86 1.78
CA PHE A 337 -5.40 -3.84 2.95
C PHE A 337 -4.13 -4.68 2.78
N GLN A 338 -3.11 -4.32 3.54
CA GLN A 338 -1.91 -5.11 3.77
C GLN A 338 -1.68 -5.23 5.27
N LEU A 339 -1.48 -6.44 5.78
CA LEU A 339 -1.17 -6.62 7.20
C LEU A 339 0.18 -6.01 7.54
N TYR A 340 0.23 -5.30 8.66
CA TYR A 340 1.46 -4.96 9.34
C TYR A 340 1.38 -5.39 10.81
N PHE A 341 2.53 -5.70 11.39
CA PHE A 341 2.62 -6.10 12.79
C PHE A 341 3.71 -5.27 13.46
N LYS A 342 3.49 -4.87 14.71
CA LYS A 342 4.56 -4.28 15.54
C LYS A 342 5.68 -5.31 15.73
N ASP A 343 6.92 -4.85 15.83
CA ASP A 343 8.09 -5.74 15.97
C ASP A 343 8.03 -6.59 17.25
N SER A 344 7.34 -6.09 18.28
CA SER A 344 7.12 -6.76 19.56
C SER A 344 6.14 -7.93 19.50
N VAL A 345 5.36 -8.08 18.43
CA VAL A 345 4.35 -9.15 18.32
C VAL A 345 5.04 -10.49 18.03
N ASN A 346 4.71 -11.52 18.82
CA ASN A 346 5.24 -12.88 18.63
C ASN A 346 4.77 -13.47 17.29
N VAL A 347 5.65 -14.23 16.62
CA VAL A 347 5.39 -14.98 15.38
C VAL A 347 4.10 -15.80 15.45
N ASN A 348 3.80 -16.43 16.58
CA ASN A 348 2.58 -17.23 16.78
C ASN A 348 1.32 -16.37 16.70
N LYS A 349 1.34 -15.16 17.27
CA LYS A 349 0.21 -14.21 17.17
C LYS A 349 0.04 -13.72 15.74
N LYS A 350 1.14 -13.41 15.04
CA LYS A 350 1.09 -13.03 13.61
C LYS A 350 0.46 -14.15 12.79
N SER A 351 0.89 -15.40 13.00
CA SER A 351 0.34 -16.57 12.32
C SER A 351 -1.14 -16.80 12.65
N ALA A 352 -1.56 -16.58 13.91
CA ALA A 352 -2.96 -16.72 14.31
C ALA A 352 -3.87 -15.74 13.56
N VAL A 353 -3.42 -14.49 13.33
CA VAL A 353 -4.16 -13.51 12.52
C VAL A 353 -4.35 -14.00 11.08
N TYR A 354 -3.27 -14.47 10.43
CA TYR A 354 -3.36 -15.00 9.07
C TYR A 354 -4.30 -16.20 8.97
N VAL A 355 -4.15 -17.18 9.86
CA VAL A 355 -4.99 -18.39 9.87
C VAL A 355 -6.46 -18.02 10.16
N GLY A 356 -6.71 -17.08 11.07
CA GLY A 356 -8.05 -16.58 11.35
C GLY A 356 -8.72 -15.93 10.14
N LEU A 357 -7.97 -15.15 9.36
CA LEU A 357 -8.47 -14.56 8.12
C LEU A 357 -8.72 -15.61 7.04
N LEU A 358 -7.82 -16.58 6.87
CA LEU A 358 -7.99 -17.67 5.91
C LEU A 358 -9.24 -18.51 6.22
N ASP A 359 -9.43 -18.91 7.48
CA ASP A 359 -10.60 -19.66 7.93
C ASP A 359 -11.90 -18.88 7.69
N LYS A 360 -11.89 -17.58 8.01
CA LYS A 360 -13.02 -16.68 7.74
C LYS A 360 -13.36 -16.64 6.25
N TYR A 361 -12.40 -16.33 5.38
CA TYR A 361 -12.66 -16.19 3.95
C TYR A 361 -13.04 -17.52 3.28
N ALA A 362 -12.47 -18.64 3.74
CA ALA A 362 -12.87 -19.96 3.30
C ALA A 362 -14.34 -20.27 3.66
N LYS A 363 -14.75 -19.98 4.90
CA LYS A 363 -16.14 -20.18 5.37
C LYS A 363 -17.14 -19.30 4.63
N ASN A 364 -16.76 -18.07 4.30
CA ASN A 364 -17.62 -17.13 3.57
C ASN A 364 -17.65 -17.39 2.05
N GLY A 365 -16.78 -18.26 1.52
CA GLY A 365 -16.66 -18.47 0.07
C GLY A 365 -15.96 -17.32 -0.67
N GLU A 366 -15.20 -16.47 0.04
CA GLU A 366 -14.51 -15.30 -0.53
C GLU A 366 -13.15 -15.69 -1.13
N THR A 367 -13.17 -16.32 -2.30
CA THR A 367 -11.97 -16.94 -2.91
C THR A 367 -10.83 -15.96 -3.22
N GLU A 368 -11.14 -14.73 -3.63
CA GLU A 368 -10.12 -13.72 -3.96
C GLU A 368 -9.43 -13.18 -2.70
N ASN A 369 -10.18 -12.85 -1.65
CA ASN A 369 -9.62 -12.42 -0.37
C ASN A 369 -8.80 -13.54 0.27
N TYR A 370 -9.30 -14.78 0.23
CA TYR A 370 -8.55 -15.97 0.67
C TYR A 370 -7.18 -16.06 -0.02
N LYS A 371 -7.16 -16.02 -1.36
CA LYS A 371 -5.95 -16.08 -2.16
C LYS A 371 -4.94 -14.99 -1.77
N LEU A 372 -5.41 -13.74 -1.59
CA LEU A 372 -4.53 -12.63 -1.24
C LEU A 372 -3.92 -12.79 0.16
N VAL A 373 -4.70 -13.23 1.15
CA VAL A 373 -4.19 -13.50 2.50
C VAL A 373 -3.19 -14.66 2.48
N ASP A 374 -3.47 -15.71 1.72
CA ASP A 374 -2.61 -16.90 1.65
C ASP A 374 -1.24 -16.58 1.04
N ILE A 375 -1.23 -15.78 -0.03
CA ILE A 375 0.00 -15.23 -0.62
C ILE A 375 0.78 -14.44 0.43
N ASP A 376 0.13 -13.53 1.18
CA ASP A 376 0.78 -12.74 2.22
C ASP A 376 1.28 -13.61 3.39
N TYR A 377 0.55 -14.67 3.74
CA TYR A 377 0.94 -15.61 4.79
C TYR A 377 2.19 -16.41 4.41
N HIS A 378 2.26 -16.94 3.19
CA HIS A 378 3.46 -17.59 2.69
C HIS A 378 4.65 -16.64 2.56
N ASN A 379 4.41 -15.38 2.16
CA ASN A 379 5.43 -14.34 2.17
C ASN A 379 5.97 -14.11 3.59
N PHE A 380 5.07 -14.07 4.59
CA PHE A 380 5.41 -13.90 6.00
C PHE A 380 6.24 -15.07 6.56
N GLN A 381 5.90 -16.32 6.21
CA GLN A 381 6.67 -17.50 6.60
C GLN A 381 8.11 -17.46 6.07
N GLY A 382 8.32 -16.83 4.90
CA GLY A 382 9.63 -16.64 4.31
C GLY A 382 10.34 -17.95 3.94
N GLY A 383 11.67 -17.87 3.83
CA GLY A 383 12.52 -19.01 3.48
C GLY A 383 12.71 -19.21 1.96
N PHE A 384 13.68 -20.06 1.62
CA PHE A 384 14.10 -20.30 0.23
C PHE A 384 12.97 -20.87 -0.63
N PHE A 385 12.18 -21.80 -0.09
CA PHE A 385 11.05 -22.39 -0.80
C PHE A 385 9.90 -21.39 -1.03
N SER A 386 9.66 -20.46 -0.09
CA SER A 386 8.67 -19.41 -0.27
C SER A 386 9.10 -18.44 -1.38
N PHE A 387 10.38 -18.04 -1.37
CA PHE A 387 10.96 -17.24 -2.46
C PHE A 387 10.77 -17.93 -3.82
N PHE A 388 11.16 -19.21 -3.93
CA PHE A 388 11.01 -19.95 -5.18
C PHE A 388 9.55 -20.06 -5.59
N SER A 389 8.66 -20.46 -4.68
CA SER A 389 7.22 -20.66 -4.98
C SER A 389 6.52 -19.37 -5.39
N LYS A 390 6.90 -18.24 -4.79
CA LYS A 390 6.40 -16.91 -5.15
C LYS A 390 6.71 -16.58 -6.61
N TYR A 391 7.99 -16.62 -7.00
CA TYR A 391 8.38 -16.21 -8.34
C TYR A 391 8.05 -17.28 -9.38
N TRP A 392 8.10 -18.56 -9.02
CA TRP A 392 7.94 -19.64 -9.98
C TRP A 392 6.48 -19.83 -10.44
N TRP A 393 5.51 -19.78 -9.52
CA TRP A 393 4.08 -19.96 -9.85
C TRP A 393 3.10 -19.19 -8.96
N ASN A 394 3.58 -18.18 -8.23
CA ASN A 394 2.80 -17.40 -7.26
C ASN A 394 2.02 -18.29 -6.25
N TYR A 395 2.75 -19.14 -5.52
CA TYR A 395 2.21 -20.14 -4.59
C TYR A 395 1.14 -21.11 -5.14
N GLY A 396 0.98 -21.20 -6.46
CA GLY A 396 0.11 -22.15 -7.15
C GLY A 396 -1.07 -21.44 -7.83
N TYR A 397 -1.27 -20.17 -7.52
CA TYR A 397 -2.36 -19.36 -8.05
C TYR A 397 -2.14 -18.93 -9.51
N SER A 398 -0.88 -18.83 -9.96
CA SER A 398 -0.55 -18.39 -11.32
C SER A 398 0.23 -19.46 -12.07
N LYS A 399 -0.38 -20.64 -12.25
CA LYS A 399 0.25 -21.82 -12.89
C LYS A 399 0.86 -21.52 -14.27
N TRP A 400 0.32 -20.57 -15.01
CA TRP A 400 0.80 -20.19 -16.33
C TRP A 400 2.20 -19.53 -16.32
N LEU A 401 2.65 -18.99 -15.17
CA LEU A 401 4.01 -18.46 -14.99
C LEU A 401 5.08 -19.50 -15.30
N ILE A 402 4.78 -20.79 -15.10
CA ILE A 402 5.68 -21.90 -15.45
C ILE A 402 6.03 -21.82 -16.95
N PHE A 403 5.08 -21.51 -17.83
CA PHE A 403 5.35 -21.39 -19.26
C PHE A 403 6.22 -20.17 -19.59
N ILE A 404 6.04 -19.04 -18.88
CA ILE A 404 6.92 -17.88 -19.05
C ILE A 404 8.36 -18.24 -18.65
N TRP A 405 8.53 -18.87 -17.49
CA TRP A 405 9.86 -19.28 -17.02
C TRP A 405 10.51 -20.27 -17.98
N CYS A 406 9.74 -21.22 -18.54
CA CYS A 406 10.23 -22.11 -19.58
C CYS A 406 10.74 -21.32 -20.80
N LEU A 407 9.94 -20.38 -21.30
CA LEU A 407 10.33 -19.54 -22.44
C LEU A 407 11.56 -18.68 -22.12
N PHE A 408 11.62 -18.13 -20.91
CA PHE A 408 12.76 -17.37 -20.41
C PHE A 408 14.04 -18.21 -20.37
N PHE A 409 14.01 -19.39 -19.75
CA PHE A 409 15.18 -20.28 -19.69
C PHE A 409 15.60 -20.76 -21.07
N ILE A 410 14.66 -21.10 -21.96
CA ILE A 410 14.96 -21.42 -23.35
C ILE A 410 15.66 -20.23 -24.02
N GLY A 411 15.18 -19.00 -23.83
CA GLY A 411 15.80 -17.79 -24.38
C GLY A 411 17.22 -17.57 -23.85
N VAL A 412 17.41 -17.64 -22.53
CA VAL A 412 18.70 -17.45 -21.85
C VAL A 412 19.70 -18.54 -22.26
N PHE A 413 19.31 -19.82 -22.19
CA PHE A 413 20.17 -20.92 -22.59
C PHE A 413 20.47 -20.88 -24.08
N SER A 414 19.52 -20.49 -24.94
CA SER A 414 19.78 -20.31 -26.37
C SER A 414 20.81 -19.21 -26.64
N LEU A 415 20.77 -18.12 -25.88
CA LEU A 415 21.75 -17.04 -25.97
C LEU A 415 23.14 -17.50 -25.52
N ILE A 416 23.23 -18.21 -24.39
CA ILE A 416 24.49 -18.77 -23.90
C ILE A 416 25.02 -19.82 -24.90
N ASN A 417 24.16 -20.68 -25.41
CA ASN A 417 24.49 -21.68 -26.42
C ASN A 417 24.97 -21.05 -27.71
N TYR A 418 24.39 -19.92 -28.13
CA TYR A 418 24.86 -19.16 -29.28
C TYR A 418 26.30 -18.67 -29.12
N LEU A 419 26.67 -18.21 -27.91
CA LEU A 419 28.03 -17.75 -27.58
C LEU A 419 29.02 -18.92 -27.45
N LEU A 420 28.58 -20.06 -26.90
CA LEU A 420 29.42 -21.23 -26.61
C LEU A 420 29.32 -22.36 -27.65
N LEU A 421 28.59 -22.13 -28.76
CA LEU A 421 28.20 -23.15 -29.74
C LEU A 421 29.33 -24.09 -30.17
N PRO A 422 30.53 -23.61 -30.56
CA PRO A 422 31.61 -24.51 -30.99
C PRO A 422 32.00 -25.48 -29.88
N LYS A 423 32.10 -24.99 -28.65
CA LYS A 423 32.56 -25.78 -27.51
C LYS A 423 31.48 -26.77 -27.06
N ILE A 424 30.21 -26.37 -27.08
CA ILE A 424 29.07 -27.23 -26.78
C ILE A 424 28.98 -28.36 -27.81
N TYR A 425 29.10 -28.05 -29.10
CA TYR A 425 29.04 -29.06 -30.17
C TYR A 425 30.14 -30.13 -30.03
N TYR A 426 31.37 -29.75 -29.69
CA TYR A 426 32.44 -30.72 -29.42
C TYR A 426 32.20 -31.59 -28.18
N THR A 427 31.50 -31.05 -27.18
CA THR A 427 31.22 -31.73 -25.91
C THR A 427 30.03 -32.68 -26.06
N TYR A 428 28.99 -32.29 -26.81
CA TYR A 428 27.79 -33.08 -27.02
C TYR A 428 27.25 -32.90 -28.45
N PRO A 429 27.74 -33.69 -29.42
CA PRO A 429 27.23 -33.67 -30.78
C PRO A 429 25.84 -34.34 -30.81
N LEU A 430 24.81 -33.61 -31.23
CA LEU A 430 23.50 -34.21 -31.50
C LEU A 430 23.62 -35.05 -32.79
N LEU A 431 23.35 -36.35 -32.70
CA LEU A 431 23.47 -37.31 -33.81
C LEU A 431 22.75 -36.85 -35.09
N HIS A 432 21.57 -36.24 -34.96
CA HIS A 432 20.79 -35.71 -36.08
C HIS A 432 21.30 -34.37 -36.64
N ILE A 433 22.29 -33.76 -35.97
CA ILE A 433 23.00 -32.55 -36.40
C ILE A 433 24.47 -32.91 -36.75
N ASN A 434 24.76 -34.17 -37.08
CA ASN A 434 26.11 -34.64 -37.44
C ASN A 434 26.74 -33.88 -38.63
N ASN A 435 25.92 -33.22 -39.45
CA ASN A 435 26.39 -32.39 -40.54
C ASN A 435 26.67 -30.94 -40.15
N TYR A 436 26.76 -30.57 -38.86
CA TYR A 436 27.03 -29.17 -38.48
C TYR A 436 28.31 -28.62 -39.12
N HIS A 437 29.40 -29.39 -39.14
CA HIS A 437 30.64 -28.98 -39.81
C HIS A 437 30.41 -28.75 -41.31
N HIS A 438 29.77 -29.70 -42.00
CA HIS A 438 29.41 -29.54 -43.40
C HIS A 438 28.43 -28.39 -43.64
N TRP A 439 27.55 -28.09 -42.69
CA TRP A 439 26.57 -27.03 -42.77
C TRP A 439 27.22 -25.66 -42.59
N VAL A 440 28.11 -25.49 -41.61
CA VAL A 440 28.90 -24.26 -41.41
C VAL A 440 29.75 -23.97 -42.65
N ILE A 441 30.36 -25.01 -43.24
CA ILE A 441 31.19 -24.90 -44.44
C ILE A 441 30.32 -24.58 -45.67
N ARG A 442 29.22 -25.32 -45.90
CA ARG A 442 28.31 -25.15 -47.05
C ARG A 442 27.61 -23.78 -47.04
N HIS A 443 27.39 -23.18 -45.87
CA HIS A 443 26.73 -21.88 -45.77
C HIS A 443 27.70 -20.68 -45.83
N GLN A 444 28.96 -20.88 -46.27
CA GLN A 444 29.88 -19.78 -46.54
C GLN A 444 29.36 -18.81 -47.63
N THR A 445 28.46 -19.26 -48.52
CA THR A 445 27.88 -18.47 -49.62
C THR A 445 26.68 -17.59 -49.24
N PHE A 446 26.07 -17.77 -48.06
CA PHE A 446 24.91 -16.96 -47.65
C PHE A 446 25.31 -15.53 -47.25
N SER A 447 24.39 -14.57 -47.37
CA SER A 447 24.56 -13.22 -46.82
C SER A 447 24.86 -13.26 -45.31
N LYS A 448 25.75 -12.38 -44.82
CA LYS A 448 26.16 -12.28 -43.40
C LYS A 448 24.95 -12.20 -42.44
N LYS A 449 23.85 -11.54 -42.84
CA LYS A 449 22.62 -11.42 -42.04
C LYS A 449 21.91 -12.77 -41.86
N ASN A 450 21.74 -13.51 -42.95
CA ASN A 450 21.07 -14.82 -42.94
C ASN A 450 21.86 -15.85 -42.12
N LYS A 451 23.21 -15.81 -42.17
CA LYS A 451 24.06 -16.68 -41.35
C LYS A 451 23.83 -16.49 -39.84
N LYS A 452 23.69 -15.24 -39.37
CA LYS A 452 23.46 -14.94 -37.95
C LYS A 452 22.11 -15.47 -37.47
N ASN A 453 21.04 -15.20 -38.22
CA ASN A 453 19.70 -15.65 -37.89
C ASN A 453 19.60 -17.18 -37.87
N LEU A 454 20.18 -17.82 -38.88
CA LEU A 454 20.17 -19.26 -39.01
C LEU A 454 20.99 -19.93 -37.89
N ARG A 455 22.15 -19.37 -37.53
CA ARG A 455 22.93 -19.85 -36.37
C ARG A 455 22.15 -19.74 -35.07
N TYR A 456 21.48 -18.61 -34.83
CA TYR A 456 20.64 -18.43 -33.64
C TYR A 456 19.49 -19.45 -33.61
N PHE A 457 18.81 -19.66 -34.73
CA PHE A 457 17.73 -20.64 -34.84
C PHE A 457 18.21 -22.08 -34.56
N THR A 458 19.40 -22.46 -35.08
CA THR A 458 20.01 -23.75 -34.76
C THR A 458 20.31 -23.87 -33.26
N CYS A 459 20.80 -22.80 -32.61
CA CYS A 459 21.03 -22.78 -31.16
C CYS A 459 19.73 -22.91 -30.38
N LEU A 460 18.64 -22.27 -30.84
CA LEU A 460 17.33 -22.38 -30.23
C LEU A 460 16.80 -23.81 -30.31
N ILE A 461 16.84 -24.44 -31.49
CA ILE A 461 16.44 -25.86 -31.64
C ILE A 461 17.30 -26.76 -30.77
N TYR A 462 18.63 -26.58 -30.79
CA TYR A 462 19.56 -27.34 -29.97
C TYR A 462 19.21 -27.22 -28.48
N THR A 463 18.88 -25.99 -28.05
CA THR A 463 18.46 -25.71 -26.68
C THR A 463 17.15 -26.39 -26.34
N CYS A 464 16.13 -26.31 -27.20
CA CYS A 464 14.84 -26.98 -26.99
C CYS A 464 14.99 -28.50 -26.86
N ILE A 465 15.81 -29.14 -27.71
CA ILE A 465 16.06 -30.59 -27.66
C ILE A 465 16.69 -30.99 -26.32
N LEU A 466 17.72 -30.26 -25.88
CA LEU A 466 18.36 -30.51 -24.59
C LEU A 466 17.45 -30.19 -23.41
N PHE A 467 16.70 -29.09 -23.47
CA PHE A 467 15.88 -28.60 -22.38
C PHE A 467 14.67 -29.52 -22.13
N PHE A 468 13.89 -29.87 -23.15
CA PHE A 468 12.75 -30.78 -22.97
C PHE A 468 13.14 -32.24 -22.81
N GLY A 469 14.45 -32.53 -22.80
CA GLY A 469 14.99 -33.82 -22.40
C GLY A 469 14.53 -35.00 -23.26
N ILE A 470 14.20 -34.76 -24.53
CA ILE A 470 13.61 -35.78 -25.42
C ILE A 470 14.50 -37.03 -25.50
N LYS A 471 15.84 -36.86 -25.44
CA LYS A 471 16.80 -37.95 -25.31
C LYS A 471 18.21 -37.40 -24.98
N LEU A 472 18.61 -37.43 -23.71
CA LEU A 472 20.02 -37.16 -23.34
C LEU A 472 20.76 -38.50 -23.26
N GLU A 473 21.61 -38.77 -24.24
CA GLU A 473 22.44 -39.98 -24.27
C GLU A 473 23.78 -39.66 -23.61
N LEU A 474 23.95 -40.02 -22.33
CA LEU A 474 25.18 -39.74 -21.57
C LEU A 474 26.44 -40.32 -22.23
N SER A 475 26.30 -41.39 -23.03
CA SER A 475 27.38 -41.96 -23.84
C SER A 475 27.97 -40.99 -24.88
N ASN A 476 27.18 -40.01 -25.33
CA ASN A 476 27.62 -39.01 -26.30
C ASN A 476 28.28 -37.79 -25.65
N LEU A 477 28.28 -37.71 -24.32
CA LEU A 477 28.88 -36.61 -23.57
C LEU A 477 30.41 -36.81 -23.46
N LYS A 478 31.16 -36.01 -24.21
CA LYS A 478 32.62 -36.01 -24.19
C LYS A 478 33.12 -35.01 -23.16
N PHE A 479 33.83 -35.46 -22.14
CA PHE A 479 34.36 -34.60 -21.06
C PHE A 479 35.61 -33.79 -21.45
N TYR A 480 35.64 -33.18 -22.65
CA TYR A 480 36.75 -32.32 -23.06
C TYR A 480 36.89 -31.08 -22.17
N LYS A 481 35.75 -30.52 -21.75
CA LYS A 481 35.67 -29.44 -20.74
C LYS A 481 34.56 -29.74 -19.76
N LEU A 482 34.92 -30.13 -18.55
CA LEU A 482 33.99 -30.46 -17.48
C LEU A 482 32.95 -29.35 -17.25
N SER A 483 33.33 -28.08 -17.32
CA SER A 483 32.41 -26.95 -17.15
C SER A 483 31.28 -26.91 -18.19
N ILE A 484 31.54 -27.32 -19.43
CA ILE A 484 30.53 -27.34 -20.49
C ILE A 484 29.62 -28.54 -20.33
N ALA A 485 30.18 -29.69 -19.94
CA ALA A 485 29.40 -30.87 -19.60
C ALA A 485 28.44 -30.58 -18.44
N ILE A 486 28.93 -29.95 -17.36
CA ILE A 486 28.11 -29.51 -16.22
C ILE A 486 27.01 -28.54 -16.67
N PHE A 487 27.34 -27.58 -17.53
CA PHE A 487 26.34 -26.64 -18.05
C PHE A 487 25.24 -27.33 -18.88
N ILE A 488 25.59 -28.31 -19.74
CA ILE A 488 24.61 -29.10 -20.50
C ILE A 488 23.71 -29.91 -19.56
N LEU A 489 24.29 -30.55 -18.54
CA LEU A 489 23.54 -31.30 -17.53
C LEU A 489 22.62 -30.39 -16.71
N PHE A 490 23.08 -29.19 -16.36
CA PHE A 490 22.28 -28.18 -15.67
C PHE A 490 21.08 -27.72 -16.51
N GLN A 491 21.30 -27.40 -17.79
CA GLN A 491 20.23 -27.05 -18.72
C GLN A 491 19.19 -28.18 -18.85
N PHE A 492 19.66 -29.43 -19.00
CA PHE A 492 18.80 -30.61 -19.06
C PHE A 492 17.99 -30.80 -17.77
N THR A 493 18.63 -30.62 -16.61
CA THR A 493 17.98 -30.78 -15.30
C THR A 493 16.87 -29.74 -15.08
N ILE A 494 17.15 -28.46 -15.37
CA ILE A 494 16.13 -27.40 -15.30
C ILE A 494 14.97 -27.69 -16.24
N GLY A 495 15.28 -28.14 -17.46
CA GLY A 495 14.26 -28.46 -18.44
C GLY A 495 13.41 -29.68 -18.07
N LEU A 496 13.99 -30.70 -17.41
CA LEU A 496 13.22 -31.79 -16.80
C LEU A 496 12.30 -31.30 -15.68
N ILE A 497 12.80 -30.44 -14.79
CA ILE A 497 11.98 -29.83 -13.71
C ILE A 497 10.80 -29.06 -14.33
N CYS A 498 11.07 -28.22 -15.33
CA CYS A 498 10.06 -27.47 -16.07
C CYS A 498 9.02 -28.38 -16.73
N THR A 499 9.48 -29.45 -17.39
CA THR A 499 8.61 -30.43 -18.06
C THR A 499 7.74 -31.17 -17.05
N GLY A 500 8.29 -31.56 -15.89
CA GLY A 500 7.53 -32.16 -14.80
C GLY A 500 6.39 -31.27 -14.31
N PHE A 501 6.67 -29.98 -14.13
CA PHE A 501 5.64 -28.99 -13.76
C PHE A 501 4.58 -28.79 -14.86
N ILE A 502 4.98 -28.74 -16.13
CA ILE A 502 4.03 -28.66 -17.26
C ILE A 502 3.13 -29.90 -17.30
N ILE A 503 3.69 -31.11 -17.13
CA ILE A 503 2.90 -32.35 -17.12
C ILE A 503 1.93 -32.34 -15.94
N HIS A 504 2.40 -31.97 -14.75
CA HIS A 504 1.54 -31.85 -13.57
C HIS A 504 0.36 -30.88 -13.81
N LEU A 505 0.62 -29.73 -14.44
CA LEU A 505 -0.39 -28.74 -14.81
C LEU A 505 -1.41 -29.28 -15.83
N ILE A 506 -0.99 -30.14 -16.77
CA ILE A 506 -1.88 -30.74 -17.79
C ILE A 506 -2.75 -31.86 -17.19
N VAL A 507 -2.26 -32.57 -16.17
CA VAL A 507 -2.96 -33.70 -15.55
C VAL A 507 -4.03 -33.25 -14.55
N GLN A 508 -3.79 -32.14 -13.85
CA GLN A 508 -4.79 -31.48 -13.01
C GLN A 508 -5.81 -30.72 -13.84
#